data_AF-A0A3D5B7E3-F1
#
_entry.id   AF-A0A3D5B7E3-F1
#
_cell.length_a   1.000
_cell.length_b   1.000
_cell.length_c   1.000
_cell.angle_alpha   90.00
_cell.angle_beta   90.00
_cell.angle_gamma   90.00
#
_symmetry.space_group_name_H-M   'P 1'
#
loop_
_entity.id
_entity.type
_entity.pdbx_description
1 polymer ?
#
loop_
_entity_poly.entity_id
_entity_poly.type
_entity_poly.pdbx_seq_one_letter_code
_entity_poly.pdbx_strand_id
1 'polypeptide(L)'
;MAMSRTLIRTYTGEGQRGPKDVINEVNRRILTDTELGIFLTAVYGILDPRKGTFEYVNAGHNPPCFLHKKDDEVVCTLLERTGPLLGIFNES
;
A
#
# COMPACT_ATOMS: atom_id res chain seq x y z
N MET A 1 -2.08 10.84 9.66
CA MET A 1 -1.76 9.59 10.40
C MET A 1 -2.98 8.88 10.99
N ALA A 2 -3.84 9.52 11.80
CA ALA A 2 -5.01 8.84 12.39
C ALA A 2 -6.06 8.42 11.34
N MET A 3 -6.47 9.35 10.47
CA MET A 3 -7.46 9.08 9.41
C MET A 3 -6.97 8.02 8.41
N SER A 4 -5.73 8.13 7.94
CA SER A 4 -5.13 7.21 6.96
C SER A 4 -5.12 5.76 7.45
N ARG A 5 -4.75 5.52 8.72
CA ARG A 5 -4.76 4.18 9.32
C ARG A 5 -6.18 3.61 9.41
N THR A 6 -7.15 4.45 9.77
CA THR A 6 -8.56 4.06 9.84
C THR A 6 -9.08 3.67 8.46
N LEU A 7 -8.85 4.50 7.43
CA LEU A 7 -9.27 4.22 6.05
C LEU A 7 -8.68 2.90 5.53
N ILE A 8 -7.36 2.70 5.69
CA ILE A 8 -6.72 1.44 5.27
C ILE A 8 -7.36 0.24 5.98
N ARG A 9 -7.58 0.32 7.30
CA ARG A 9 -8.22 -0.77 8.06
C ARG A 9 -9.66 -1.03 7.61
N THR A 10 -10.44 0.01 7.38
CA THR A 10 -11.83 -0.10 6.91
C THR A 10 -11.91 -0.81 5.56
N TYR A 11 -11.01 -0.45 4.63
CA TYR A 11 -11.04 -0.98 3.26
C TYR A 11 -10.32 -2.32 3.06
N THR A 12 -9.57 -2.78 4.06
CA THR A 12 -8.98 -4.13 4.10
C THR A 12 -10.02 -5.22 4.41
N GLY A 13 -11.25 -4.86 4.83
CA GLY A 13 -12.28 -5.78 5.33
C GLY A 13 -12.45 -7.11 4.56
N GLU A 14 -12.66 -8.19 5.33
CA GLU A 14 -12.94 -9.59 4.94
C GLU A 14 -12.07 -10.22 3.83
N GLY A 15 -10.88 -9.68 3.56
CA GLY A 15 -9.81 -10.42 2.86
C GLY A 15 -10.03 -10.69 1.37
N GLN A 16 -10.99 -10.03 0.72
CA GLN A 16 -11.29 -10.23 -0.71
C GLN A 16 -10.62 -9.22 -1.66
N ARG A 17 -9.90 -8.22 -1.14
CA ARG A 17 -9.31 -7.13 -1.96
C ARG A 17 -7.79 -7.21 -2.00
N GLY A 18 -7.21 -7.02 -3.18
CA GLY A 18 -5.76 -6.92 -3.34
C GLY A 18 -5.21 -5.57 -2.85
N PRO A 19 -3.88 -5.43 -2.68
CA PRO A 19 -3.25 -4.21 -2.19
C PRO A 19 -3.59 -2.95 -3.01
N LYS A 20 -3.68 -3.10 -4.34
CA LYS A 20 -4.06 -2.04 -5.26
C LYS A 20 -5.48 -1.53 -5.01
N ASP A 21 -6.44 -2.42 -4.78
CA ASP A 21 -7.84 -2.05 -4.61
C ASP A 21 -8.06 -1.29 -3.30
N VAL A 22 -7.42 -1.76 -2.22
CA VAL A 22 -7.44 -1.11 -0.91
C VAL A 22 -6.89 0.31 -1.03
N ILE A 23 -5.71 0.47 -1.64
CA ILE A 23 -5.06 1.77 -1.76
C ILE A 23 -5.84 2.72 -2.67
N ASN A 24 -6.43 2.23 -3.76
CA ASN A 24 -7.27 3.06 -4.63
C ASN A 24 -8.52 3.59 -3.91
N GLU A 25 -9.15 2.76 -3.09
CA GLU A 25 -10.31 3.20 -2.32
C GLU A 25 -9.93 4.18 -1.20
N VAL A 26 -8.78 3.98 -0.55
CA VAL A 26 -8.20 4.95 0.39
C VAL A 26 -7.92 6.28 -0.32
N ASN A 27 -7.33 6.25 -1.51
CA ASN A 27 -7.05 7.43 -2.32
C ASN A 27 -8.33 8.22 -2.65
N ARG A 28 -9.37 7.52 -3.15
CA ARG A 28 -10.68 8.12 -3.43
C ARG A 28 -11.26 8.82 -2.21
N ARG A 29 -11.14 8.21 -1.02
CA ARG A 29 -11.61 8.83 0.22
C ARG A 29 -10.81 10.04 0.64
N ILE A 30 -9.50 10.02 0.51
CA ILE A 30 -8.68 11.20 0.79
C ILE A 30 -9.11 12.35 -0.13
N LEU A 31 -9.26 12.08 -1.43
CA LEU A 31 -9.67 13.10 -2.41
C LEU A 31 -11.08 13.65 -2.16
N THR A 32 -11.98 12.85 -1.57
CA THR A 32 -13.37 13.27 -1.29
C THR A 32 -13.51 13.96 0.06
N ASP A 33 -12.80 13.48 1.08
CA ASP A 33 -13.00 13.87 2.48
C ASP A 33 -12.00 14.93 2.96
N THR A 34 -11.03 15.33 2.12
CA THR A 34 -10.01 16.34 2.48
C THR A 34 -10.01 17.53 1.54
N GLU A 35 -9.66 18.71 2.07
CA GLU A 35 -9.41 19.90 1.26
C GLU A 35 -8.25 19.67 0.28
N LEU A 36 -8.32 20.31 -0.89
CA LEU A 36 -7.27 20.25 -1.91
C LEU A 36 -5.90 20.57 -1.28
N GLY A 37 -4.95 19.63 -1.40
CA GLY A 37 -3.56 19.81 -0.95
C GLY A 37 -3.09 18.85 0.16
N ILE A 38 -3.96 17.99 0.69
CA ILE A 38 -3.54 16.93 1.62
C ILE A 38 -3.11 15.68 0.84
N PHE A 39 -1.81 15.36 0.91
CA PHE A 39 -1.23 14.16 0.32
C PHE A 39 -0.56 13.29 1.39
N LEU A 40 -0.37 12.00 1.07
CA LEU A 40 0.38 11.10 1.94
C LEU A 40 1.18 10.06 1.15
N THR A 41 2.29 9.63 1.76
CA THR A 41 3.06 8.46 1.33
C THR A 41 2.59 7.23 2.09
N ALA A 42 2.55 6.07 1.42
CA ALA A 42 2.22 4.81 2.08
C ALA A 42 2.90 3.61 1.41
N VAL A 43 3.21 2.59 2.21
CA VAL A 43 3.45 1.23 1.73
C VAL A 43 2.42 0.32 2.38
N TYR A 44 1.78 -0.53 1.58
CA TYR A 44 0.81 -1.51 2.03
C TYR A 44 1.05 -2.83 1.31
N GLY A 45 0.90 -3.95 2.00
CA GLY A 45 1.04 -5.25 1.37
C GLY A 45 0.29 -6.34 2.11
N ILE A 46 0.01 -7.42 1.38
CA ILE A 46 -0.67 -8.61 1.87
C ILE A 46 0.30 -9.78 1.75
N LEU A 47 0.60 -10.40 2.88
CA LEU A 47 1.36 -11.63 2.95
C LEU A 47 0.38 -12.81 3.03
N ASP A 48 0.41 -13.70 2.04
CA ASP A 48 -0.26 -15.00 2.09
C ASP A 48 0.78 -16.06 2.49
N PRO A 49 0.84 -16.46 3.77
CA PRO A 49 1.81 -17.45 4.23
C PRO A 49 1.49 -18.87 3.73
N ARG A 50 0.25 -19.13 3.28
CA ARG A 50 -0.13 -20.45 2.74
C ARG A 50 0.39 -20.61 1.32
N LYS A 51 0.34 -19.54 0.52
CA LYS A 51 0.87 -19.52 -0.85
C LYS A 51 2.34 -19.10 -0.93
N GLY A 52 2.88 -18.51 0.13
CA GLY A 52 4.23 -17.94 0.14
C GLY A 52 4.36 -16.70 -0.74
N THR A 53 3.27 -15.95 -0.94
CA THR A 53 3.23 -14.76 -1.80
C THR A 53 3.13 -13.49 -0.98
N PHE A 54 3.81 -12.44 -1.43
CA PHE A 54 3.69 -11.10 -0.87
C PHE A 54 3.39 -10.11 -2.00
N GLU A 55 2.21 -9.51 -1.95
CA GLU A 55 1.80 -8.47 -2.90
C GLU A 55 1.84 -7.12 -2.18
N TYR A 56 2.31 -6.07 -2.85
CA TYR A 56 2.46 -4.77 -2.21
C TYR A 56 2.13 -3.61 -3.16
N VAL A 57 1.88 -2.45 -2.56
CA VAL A 57 1.83 -1.14 -3.20
C VAL A 57 2.73 -0.20 -2.42
N ASN A 58 3.56 0.55 -3.15
CA ASN A 58 4.29 1.69 -2.62
C ASN A 58 3.80 2.97 -3.32
N ALA A 59 3.01 3.75 -2.59
CA ALA A 59 2.40 5.02 -2.97
C ALA A 59 3.31 6.20 -2.58
N GLY A 60 4.48 6.28 -3.21
CA GLY A 60 5.42 7.40 -3.07
C GLY A 60 6.27 7.41 -1.79
N HIS A 61 6.30 6.33 -1.01
CA HIS A 61 7.19 6.20 0.14
C HIS A 61 8.62 5.84 -0.29
N ASN A 62 9.62 6.20 0.53
CA ASN A 62 11.00 5.71 0.34
C ASN A 62 11.00 4.16 0.31
N PRO A 63 11.55 3.50 -0.73
CA PRO A 63 11.52 2.04 -0.86
C PRO A 63 12.01 1.30 0.39
N PRO A 64 11.13 0.57 1.11
CA PRO A 64 11.56 -0.26 2.23
C PRO A 64 12.24 -1.54 1.72
N CYS A 65 13.15 -2.09 2.53
CA CYS A 65 13.78 -3.37 2.28
C CYS A 65 12.82 -4.53 2.60
N PHE A 66 12.60 -5.42 1.63
CA PHE A 66 11.95 -6.72 1.82
C PHE A 66 12.99 -7.82 1.87
N LEU A 67 13.16 -8.39 3.07
CA LEU A 67 14.05 -9.52 3.31
C LEU A 67 13.27 -10.82 3.17
N HIS A 68 13.75 -11.72 2.30
CA HIS A 68 13.14 -13.04 2.13
C HIS A 68 14.20 -14.10 1.82
N LYS A 69 13.90 -15.36 2.14
CA LYS A 69 14.75 -16.49 1.78
C LYS A 69 14.55 -16.82 0.30
N LYS A 70 15.64 -16.99 -0.44
CA LYS A 70 15.67 -17.54 -1.79
C LYS A 70 16.79 -18.57 -1.83
N ASP A 71 16.45 -19.82 -2.11
CA ASP A 71 17.36 -20.96 -1.92
C ASP A 71 17.92 -20.95 -0.49
N ASP A 72 19.24 -21.00 -0.28
CA ASP A 72 19.86 -20.92 1.06
C ASP A 72 20.40 -19.54 1.44
N GLU A 73 20.03 -18.50 0.68
CA GLU A 73 20.47 -17.13 0.91
C GLU A 73 19.31 -16.21 1.36
N VAL A 74 19.64 -15.20 2.16
CA VAL A 74 18.73 -14.10 2.48
C VAL A 74 18.93 -13.01 1.43
N VAL A 75 17.89 -12.75 0.66
CA VAL A 75 17.87 -11.70 -0.36
C VAL A 75 17.17 -10.47 0.18
N CYS A 76 17.72 -9.31 -0.13
CA CYS A 76 17.12 -8.00 0.14
C CYS A 76 16.66 -7.38 -1.17
N THR A 77 15.35 -7.19 -1.32
CA THR A 77 14.74 -6.52 -2.46
C THR A 77 14.12 -5.22 -2.01
N LEU A 78 14.38 -4.11 -2.70
CA LEU A 78 13.71 -2.84 -2.41
C LEU A 78 12.29 -2.86 -2.98
N LEU A 79 11.32 -2.48 -2.14
CA LEU A 79 9.93 -2.34 -2.56
C LEU A 79 9.75 -0.99 -3.26
N GLU A 80 10.17 -0.95 -4.52
CA GLU A 80 10.12 0.24 -5.37
C GLU A 80 8.70 0.77 -5.53
N ARG A 81 8.61 2.06 -5.87
CA ARG A 81 7.34 2.76 -6.08
C ARG A 81 6.51 2.05 -7.15
N THR A 82 5.26 1.72 -6.81
CA THR A 82 4.31 1.07 -7.73
C THR A 82 3.20 2.02 -8.20
N GLY A 83 3.04 3.17 -7.56
CA GLY A 83 2.00 4.15 -7.87
C GLY A 83 2.31 5.55 -7.33
N PRO A 84 1.46 6.54 -7.64
CA PRO A 84 1.63 7.91 -7.16
C PRO A 84 1.36 8.05 -5.65
N LEU A 85 1.60 9.26 -5.13
CA LEU A 85 1.18 9.67 -3.79
C LEU A 85 -0.36 9.67 -3.69
N LEU A 86 -0.90 9.30 -2.54
CA LEU A 86 -2.35 9.37 -2.33
C LEU A 86 -2.78 10.82 -2.09
N GLY A 87 -3.99 11.17 -2.54
CA GLY A 87 -4.59 12.50 -2.40
C GLY A 87 -4.18 13.49 -3.51
N ILE A 88 -3.45 13.04 -4.54
CA ILE A 88 -3.00 13.93 -5.64
C ILE A 88 -3.76 13.68 -6.94
N PHE A 89 -3.92 12.41 -7.34
CA PHE A 89 -4.52 12.03 -8.62
C PHE A 89 -5.67 11.05 -8.40
N ASN A 90 -6.70 11.10 -9.27
CA ASN A 90 -7.86 10.21 -9.19
C ASN A 90 -7.52 8.73 -9.44
N GLU A 91 -6.40 8.44 -10.10
CA GLU A 91 -5.95 7.07 -10.41
C GLU A 91 -4.62 6.76 -9.68
N SER A 92 -4.53 5.59 -9.03
CA SER A 92 -3.34 5.13 -8.31
C SER A 92 -2.97 3.67 -8.58
#